data_AF-A0A9X3FNR5-F1
#
_entry.id   AF-A0A9X3FNR5-F1
#
_cell.length_a   1.000
_cell.length_b   1.000
_cell.length_c   1.000
_cell.angle_alpha   90.00
_cell.angle_beta   90.00
_cell.angle_gamma   90.00
#
_symmetry.space_group_name_H-M   'P 1'
#
loop_
_entity.id
_entity.type
_entity.pdbx_description
1 polymer ?
#
loop_
_entity_poly.entity_id
_entity_poly.type
_entity_poly.pdbx_seq_one_letter_code
_entity_poly.pdbx_strand_id
1 'polypeptide(L)'
;MENKIAEYWRHFTTKNNIADATYQTWQFADSAELLANLVLTEEKTATNSAYILYEIEQTPLQQVWGMQYYLKFGQSASVYK
;
A
#
# COMPACT_ATOMS: atom_id res chain seq x y z
N MET A 1 -18.34 -0.52 -13.38
CA MET A 1 -17.08 -1.28 -13.16
C MET A 1 -16.91 -1.38 -11.66
N GLU A 2 -17.13 -2.55 -11.07
CA GLU A 2 -16.98 -2.74 -9.62
C GLU A 2 -15.55 -2.39 -9.20
N ASN A 3 -15.44 -1.64 -8.11
CA ASN A 3 -14.17 -1.18 -7.58
C ASN A 3 -13.44 -2.34 -6.88
N LYS A 4 -12.67 -3.13 -7.64
CA LYS A 4 -11.90 -4.28 -7.13
C LYS A 4 -11.06 -3.96 -5.88
N ILE A 5 -10.58 -2.73 -5.76
CA ILE A 5 -9.84 -2.27 -4.55
C ILE A 5 -10.75 -2.33 -3.32
N ALA A 6 -11.98 -1.84 -3.43
CA ALA A 6 -12.94 -1.84 -2.33
C ALA A 6 -13.34 -3.27 -1.93
N GLU A 7 -13.45 -4.19 -2.90
CA GLU A 7 -13.69 -5.60 -2.63
C GLU A 7 -12.51 -6.24 -1.88
N TYR A 8 -11.27 -6.03 -2.35
CA TYR A 8 -10.07 -6.52 -1.66
C TYR A 8 -9.96 -5.97 -0.24
N TRP A 9 -10.17 -4.67 -0.06
CA TRP A 9 -10.13 -4.04 1.25
C TRP A 9 -11.18 -4.66 2.18
N ARG A 10 -12.43 -4.81 1.72
CA ARG A 10 -13.51 -5.45 2.48
C ARG A 10 -13.16 -6.87 2.88
N HIS A 11 -12.59 -7.66 1.97
CA HIS A 11 -12.17 -9.04 2.26
C HIS A 11 -11.06 -9.08 3.31
N PHE A 12 -10.07 -8.20 3.20
CA PHE A 12 -8.97 -8.10 4.15
C PHE A 12 -9.44 -7.70 5.55
N THR A 13 -10.23 -6.63 5.67
CA THR A 13 -10.71 -6.13 6.97
C THR A 13 -11.64 -7.13 7.63
N THR A 14 -12.54 -7.77 6.87
CA THR A 14 -13.44 -8.81 7.38
C THR A 14 -12.65 -10.01 7.91
N LYS A 15 -11.66 -10.49 7.15
CA LYS A 15 -10.83 -11.64 7.55
C LYS A 15 -10.03 -11.38 8.84
N ASN A 16 -9.59 -10.14 9.04
CA ASN A 16 -8.73 -9.77 10.17
C ASN A 16 -9.47 -9.06 11.32
N ASN A 17 -10.81 -8.97 11.26
CA ASN A 17 -11.66 -8.28 12.23
C ASN A 17 -11.21 -6.83 12.50
N ILE A 18 -10.84 -6.11 11.44
CA ILE A 18 -10.41 -4.71 11.52
C ILE A 18 -11.63 -3.81 11.29
N ALA A 19 -12.03 -3.05 12.31
CA ALA A 19 -13.06 -2.02 12.23
C ALA A 19 -12.44 -0.63 12.07
N ASP A 20 -13.17 0.28 11.42
CA ASP A 20 -12.84 1.72 11.31
C ASP A 20 -11.47 2.07 10.69
N ALA A 21 -10.92 1.19 9.85
CA ALA A 21 -9.69 1.46 9.12
C ALA A 21 -9.96 2.10 7.76
N THR A 22 -9.29 3.23 7.52
CA THR A 22 -9.21 3.86 6.19
C THR A 22 -8.05 3.27 5.40
N TYR A 23 -8.16 3.28 4.07
CA TYR A 23 -7.07 2.91 3.19
C TYR A 23 -6.79 4.01 2.18
N GLN A 24 -5.55 4.08 1.74
CA GLN A 24 -5.14 4.89 0.61
C GLN A 24 -4.45 3.99 -0.42
N THR A 25 -4.73 4.22 -1.69
CA THR A 25 -4.07 3.52 -2.79
C THR A 25 -2.98 4.38 -3.38
N TRP A 26 -1.78 3.81 -3.48
CA TRP A 26 -0.64 4.39 -4.17
C TRP A 26 0.16 3.28 -4.84
N GLN A 27 1.02 3.64 -5.79
CA GLN A 27 1.95 2.73 -6.43
C GLN A 27 3.38 3.20 -6.21
N PHE A 28 4.32 2.26 -6.25
CA PHE A 28 5.73 2.63 -6.37
C PHE A 28 5.96 3.44 -7.65
N ALA A 29 7.11 4.11 -7.71
CA ALA A 29 7.53 4.97 -8.81
C ALA A 29 7.64 4.21 -10.15
N ASP A 30 8.60 4.59 -10.99
CA ASP A 30 8.63 4.25 -12.42
C ASP A 30 8.46 2.75 -12.76
N SER A 31 8.92 1.84 -11.90
CA SER A 31 8.79 0.38 -12.08
C SER A 31 7.82 -0.26 -11.07
N ALA A 32 6.56 0.19 -11.06
CA ALA A 32 5.55 -0.20 -10.08
C ALA A 32 5.39 -1.72 -9.88
N GLU A 33 5.31 -2.51 -10.96
CA GLU A 33 5.15 -3.97 -10.87
C GLU A 33 6.39 -4.68 -10.31
N LEU A 34 7.57 -4.30 -10.77
CA LEU A 34 8.84 -4.85 -10.28
C LEU A 34 9.01 -4.54 -8.79
N LEU A 35 8.80 -3.28 -8.40
CA LEU A 35 8.96 -2.83 -7.03
C LEU A 35 7.92 -3.48 -6.11
N ALA A 36 6.69 -3.66 -6.57
CA ALA A 36 5.69 -4.43 -5.85
C ALA A 36 6.11 -5.90 -5.68
N ASN A 37 6.67 -6.53 -6.71
CA ASN A 37 7.18 -7.90 -6.60
C ASN A 37 8.31 -8.01 -5.56
N LEU A 38 9.24 -7.06 -5.52
CA LEU A 38 10.32 -7.05 -4.51
C LEU A 38 9.81 -6.88 -3.08
N VAL A 39 8.70 -6.16 -2.88
CA VAL A 39 8.04 -6.10 -1.56
C VAL A 39 7.40 -7.44 -1.21
N LEU A 40 6.73 -8.08 -2.18
CA LEU A 40 6.09 -9.38 -1.98
C LEU A 40 7.09 -10.50 -1.73
N THR A 41 8.29 -10.43 -2.30
CA THR A 41 9.39 -11.38 -2.03
C THR A 41 10.25 -11.00 -0.83
N GLU A 42 9.86 -9.96 -0.07
CA GLU A 42 10.57 -9.45 1.11
C GLU A 42 12.00 -8.93 0.82
N GLU A 43 12.37 -8.77 -0.45
CA GLU A 43 13.67 -8.23 -0.87
C GLU A 43 13.76 -6.71 -0.68
N LYS A 44 12.63 -6.00 -0.81
CA LYS A 44 12.51 -4.56 -0.56
C LYS A 44 11.76 -4.30 0.73
N THR A 45 12.49 -4.05 1.82
CA THR A 45 11.92 -3.77 3.15
C THR A 45 11.91 -2.28 3.53
N ALA A 46 12.48 -1.41 2.70
CA ALA A 46 12.55 0.03 2.94
C ALA A 46 12.15 0.86 1.71
N THR A 47 11.50 2.00 1.95
CA THR A 47 11.10 2.98 0.95
C THR A 47 11.50 4.38 1.43
N ASN A 48 11.97 5.22 0.51
CA ASN A 48 12.25 6.62 0.77
C ASN A 48 11.42 7.51 -0.18
N SER A 49 11.15 8.73 0.26
CA SER A 49 10.50 9.79 -0.51
C SER A 49 11.33 11.05 -0.36
N ALA A 50 11.21 11.97 -1.32
CA ALA A 50 11.93 13.24 -1.24
C ALA A 50 11.27 14.14 -0.17
N TYR A 51 12.02 14.47 0.88
CA TYR A 51 11.52 15.26 2.02
C TYR A 51 10.89 16.59 1.60
N ILE A 52 11.50 17.29 0.64
CA ILE A 52 11.02 18.59 0.12
C ILE A 52 9.59 18.52 -0.44
N LEU A 53 9.15 17.37 -0.94
CA LEU A 53 7.79 17.22 -1.49
C LEU A 53 6.73 17.36 -0.39
N TYR A 54 7.01 16.93 0.85
CA TYR A 54 6.08 17.10 1.96
C TYR A 54 5.85 18.58 2.31
N GLU A 55 6.88 19.41 2.15
CA GLU A 55 6.80 20.85 2.38
C GLU A 55 6.03 21.56 1.25
N ILE A 56 6.31 21.19 0.00
CA ILE A 56 5.65 21.77 -1.19
C ILE A 56 4.17 21.39 -1.24
N GLU A 57 3.86 20.12 -0.98
CA GLU A 57 2.49 19.57 -1.09
C GLU A 57 1.68 19.70 0.20
N GLN A 58 2.29 20.20 1.28
CA GLN A 58 1.68 20.34 2.62
C GLN A 58 1.09 19.03 3.15
N THR A 59 1.70 17.90 2.79
CA THR A 59 1.29 16.57 3.26
C THR A 59 2.02 16.20 4.55
N PRO A 60 1.37 15.50 5.49
CA PRO A 60 2.03 15.06 6.71
C PRO A 60 3.16 14.07 6.42
N LEU A 61 4.25 14.16 7.19
CA LEU A 61 5.30 13.15 7.19
C LEU A 61 4.73 11.80 7.64
N GLN A 62 5.25 10.72 7.05
CA GLN A 62 4.89 9.36 7.41
C GLN A 62 5.28 9.08 8.87
N GLN A 63 4.35 8.52 9.66
CA GLN A 63 4.61 8.14 11.04
C GLN A 63 5.42 6.83 11.10
N VAL A 64 6.36 6.74 12.05
CA VAL A 64 7.28 5.59 12.24
C VAL A 64 6.55 4.26 12.48
N TRP A 65 5.28 4.28 12.89
CA TRP A 65 4.45 3.09 13.15
C TRP A 65 3.23 2.95 12.24
N GLY A 66 3.14 3.75 11.17
CA GLY A 66 2.05 3.66 10.20
C GLY A 66 2.16 2.38 9.35
N MET A 67 1.21 1.46 9.49
CA MET A 67 1.14 0.27 8.63
C MET A 67 0.64 0.67 7.24
N GLN A 68 1.35 0.27 6.19
CA GLN A 68 0.97 0.52 4.80
C GLN A 68 0.71 -0.81 4.09
N TYR A 69 -0.45 -0.91 3.42
CA TYR A 69 -0.87 -2.12 2.72
C TYR A 69 -0.55 -2.00 1.22
N TYR A 70 0.09 -3.03 0.66
CA TYR A 70 0.42 -3.12 -0.76
C TYR A 70 -0.57 -4.04 -1.48
N LEU A 71 -1.18 -3.55 -2.56
CA LEU A 71 -2.07 -4.33 -3.43
C LEU A 71 -1.40 -4.53 -4.78
N LYS A 72 -1.05 -5.78 -5.12
CA LYS A 72 -0.60 -6.16 -6.47
C LYS A 72 -1.80 -6.45 -7.34
N PHE A 73 -1.94 -5.70 -8.43
CA PHE A 73 -2.91 -6.00 -9.49
C PHE A 73 -2.22 -6.86 -10.57
N GLY A 74 -2.60 -8.14 -10.65
CA GLY A 74 -2.04 -9.08 -11.63
C GLY A 74 -1.83 -10.46 -11.01
N GLN A 75 -2.88 -11.29 -11.14
CA GLN A 75 -3.05 -12.66 -10.63
C GLN A 75 -3.00 -12.84 -9.10
N SER A 76 -4.12 -13.36 -8.56
CA SER A 76 -4.39 -13.75 -7.17
C SER A 76 -3.73 -12.85 -6.10
N ALA A 77 -4.46 -11.82 -5.66
CA ALA A 77 -4.02 -10.99 -4.54
C ALA A 77 -3.94 -11.81 -3.25
N SER A 78 -2.72 -12.05 -2.80
CA SER A 78 -2.44 -12.37 -1.41
C SER A 78 -2.17 -11.07 -0.68
N VAL A 79 -2.94 -10.79 0.37
CA VAL A 79 -2.63 -9.68 1.27
C VAL A 79 -1.58 -10.16 2.24
N TYR A 80 -0.39 -9.57 2.18
CA TYR A 80 0.71 -9.87 3.08
C TYR A 80 0.74 -8.82 4.19
N LYS A 81 1.06 -9.29 5.40
CA LYS A 81 0.98 -8.55 6.67
C LYS A 81 2.15 -7.60 6.86
#